data_AF-A0A535G6U5-F1
#
_entry.id   AF-A0A535G6U5-F1
#
_cell.length_a   1.000
_cell.length_b   1.000
_cell.length_c   1.000
_cell.angle_alpha   90.00
_cell.angle_beta   90.00
_cell.angle_gamma   90.00
#
_symmetry.space_group_name_H-M   'P 1'
#
loop_
_entity.id
_entity.type
_entity.pdbx_description
1 polymer ?
#
loop_
_entity_poly.entity_id
_entity_poly.type
_entity_poly.pdbx_seq_one_letter_code
_entity_poly.pdbx_strand_id
1 'polypeptide(L)'
;MAQPEVPSPEGDAEERRLIDRSAAGDQEAFRQLVLRHHRLVINVAFRALGELSLAEDVAQDVFIKVHNALASYRHDKPFNVRHAIANLPPHYRDTIALQAFGELSYDEIARALDIPLGTVMSRLNGAKRLLRERLGDLVSPWEEANTA
;
A
#
# COMPACT_ATOMS: atom_id res chain seq x y z
N MET A 1 29.79 -9.22 20.30
CA MET A 1 28.99 -8.54 19.26
C MET A 1 28.16 -9.61 18.56
N ALA A 2 26.86 -9.68 18.86
CA ALA A 2 25.98 -10.66 18.23
C ALA A 2 25.70 -10.19 16.79
N GLN A 3 26.06 -11.01 15.81
CA GLN A 3 25.76 -10.76 14.41
C GLN A 3 24.22 -10.72 14.23
N PRO A 4 23.67 -9.79 13.43
CA PRO A 4 22.26 -9.85 13.07
C PRO A 4 22.03 -11.10 12.22
N GLU A 5 21.20 -12.03 12.69
CA GLU A 5 20.74 -13.17 11.89
C GLU A 5 20.06 -12.64 10.63
N VAL A 6 20.65 -12.93 9.48
CA VAL A 6 20.02 -12.71 8.18
C VAL A 6 18.83 -13.67 8.11
N PRO A 7 17.61 -13.20 7.81
CA PRO A 7 16.44 -14.08 7.72
C PRO A 7 16.67 -15.13 6.64
N SER A 8 16.55 -16.40 7.02
CA SER A 8 16.64 -17.54 6.11
C SER A 8 15.44 -17.57 5.15
N PRO A 9 15.61 -17.98 3.88
CA PRO A 9 14.55 -17.98 2.86
C PRO A 9 13.35 -18.89 3.19
N GLU A 10 13.49 -19.86 4.09
CA GLU A 10 12.39 -20.68 4.61
C GLU A 10 11.52 -19.92 5.63
N GLY A 11 12.14 -18.99 6.36
CA GLY A 11 11.45 -18.09 7.29
C GLY A 11 10.49 -17.15 6.55
N ASP A 12 10.90 -16.68 5.38
CA ASP A 12 10.11 -15.75 4.55
C ASP A 12 8.83 -16.42 4.01
N ALA A 13 8.90 -17.70 3.64
CA ALA A 13 7.75 -18.44 3.11
C ALA A 13 6.69 -18.74 4.18
N GLU A 14 7.11 -19.13 5.38
CA GLU A 14 6.19 -19.38 6.50
C GLU A 14 5.63 -18.08 7.08
N GLU A 15 6.47 -17.05 7.21
CA GLU A 15 6.03 -15.71 7.59
C GLU A 15 5.00 -15.17 6.60
N ARG A 16 5.22 -15.36 5.29
CA ARG A 16 4.25 -14.98 4.26
C ARG A 16 2.92 -15.70 4.42
N ARG A 17 2.94 -17.01 4.70
CA ARG A 17 1.72 -17.80 4.96
C ARG A 17 0.99 -17.31 6.21
N LEU A 18 1.71 -17.00 7.27
CA LEU A 18 1.13 -16.46 8.49
C LEU A 18 0.53 -15.07 8.24
N ILE A 19 1.17 -14.22 7.44
CA ILE A 19 0.64 -12.91 7.01
C ILE A 19 -0.66 -13.10 6.22
N ASP A 20 -0.68 -13.98 5.22
CA ASP A 20 -1.86 -14.19 4.38
C ASP A 20 -3.05 -14.74 5.20
N ARG A 21 -2.79 -15.67 6.13
CA ARG A 21 -3.80 -16.20 7.07
C ARG A 21 -4.23 -15.17 8.11
N SER A 22 -3.32 -14.35 8.61
CA SER A 22 -3.64 -13.28 9.56
C SER A 22 -4.49 -12.21 8.90
N ALA A 23 -4.09 -11.82 7.69
CA ALA A 23 -4.88 -10.97 6.82
C ALA A 23 -6.27 -11.59 6.69
N ALA A 24 -6.37 -12.91 6.43
CA ALA A 24 -7.51 -13.86 6.57
C ALA A 24 -8.59 -13.62 7.66
N GLY A 25 -8.20 -12.97 8.76
CA GLY A 25 -8.91 -13.00 10.03
C GLY A 25 -8.53 -14.20 10.92
N ASP A 26 -7.51 -14.98 10.55
CA ASP A 26 -7.02 -16.08 11.39
C ASP A 26 -6.21 -15.52 12.58
N GLN A 27 -6.85 -15.50 13.75
CA GLN A 27 -6.25 -15.01 14.98
C GLN A 27 -5.05 -15.86 15.44
N GLU A 28 -5.02 -17.15 15.11
CA GLU A 28 -3.90 -18.03 15.47
C GLU A 28 -2.67 -17.72 14.63
N ALA A 29 -2.86 -17.48 13.32
CA ALA A 29 -1.77 -17.01 12.47
C ALA A 29 -1.20 -15.68 12.96
N PHE A 30 -2.06 -14.76 13.40
CA PHE A 30 -1.62 -13.45 13.89
C PHE A 30 -0.84 -13.58 15.21
N ARG A 31 -1.33 -14.41 16.13
CA ARG A 31 -0.61 -14.74 17.37
C ARG A 31 0.79 -15.26 17.09
N GLN A 32 0.96 -16.14 16.10
CA GLN A 32 2.27 -16.66 15.74
C GLN A 32 3.20 -15.59 15.15
N LEU A 33 2.68 -14.66 14.33
CA LEU A 33 3.46 -13.49 13.88
C LEU A 33 3.92 -12.63 15.04
N VAL A 34 3.02 -12.33 15.97
CA VAL A 34 3.34 -11.54 17.17
C VAL A 34 4.43 -12.24 17.97
N LEU A 35 4.27 -13.52 18.31
CA LEU A 35 5.26 -14.27 19.09
C LEU A 35 6.65 -14.30 18.41
N ARG A 36 6.68 -14.44 17.07
CA ARG A 36 7.91 -14.44 16.29
C ARG A 36 8.63 -13.09 16.31
N HIS A 37 7.88 -11.99 16.25
CA HIS A 37 8.43 -10.63 16.14
C HIS A 37 8.54 -9.89 17.48
N HIS A 38 7.89 -10.37 18.53
CA HIS A 38 7.80 -9.73 19.84
C HIS A 38 9.16 -9.27 20.36
N ARG A 39 10.16 -10.18 20.33
CA ARG A 39 11.52 -9.89 20.80
C ARG A 39 12.20 -8.81 19.97
N LEU A 40 12.01 -8.80 18.65
CA LEU A 40 12.60 -7.80 17.77
C LEU A 40 11.99 -6.43 18.02
N VAL A 41 10.66 -6.34 18.08
CA VAL A 41 9.92 -5.09 18.28
C VAL A 41 10.27 -4.47 19.63
N ILE A 42 10.27 -5.27 20.71
CA ILE A 42 10.69 -4.80 22.04
C ILE A 42 12.14 -4.34 22.02
N ASN A 43 13.06 -5.09 21.39
CA ASN A 43 14.46 -4.69 21.34
C ASN A 43 14.66 -3.35 20.62
N VAL A 44 13.93 -3.11 19.54
CA VAL A 44 13.97 -1.84 18.80
C VAL A 44 13.38 -0.71 19.64
N ALA A 45 12.20 -0.93 20.25
CA ALA A 45 11.57 0.07 21.11
C ALA A 45 12.41 0.39 22.35
N PHE A 46 12.98 -0.61 23.00
CA PHE A 46 13.85 -0.46 24.16
C PHE A 46 15.12 0.34 23.83
N ARG A 47 15.72 0.13 22.65
CA ARG A 47 16.86 0.94 22.20
C ARG A 47 16.50 2.42 22.01
N ALA A 48 15.26 2.71 21.65
CA ALA A 48 14.79 4.08 21.44
C ALA A 48 14.35 4.76 22.75
N LEU A 49 13.75 4.01 23.68
CA LEU A 49 13.06 4.53 24.86
C LEU A 49 13.85 4.36 26.17
N GLY A 50 14.78 3.41 26.22
CA GLY A 50 15.61 3.14 27.41
C GLY A 50 14.89 2.47 28.58
N GLU A 51 13.58 2.23 28.48
CA GLU A 51 12.74 1.64 29.53
C GLU A 51 11.92 0.48 28.97
N LEU A 52 11.87 -0.64 29.71
CA LEU A 52 11.21 -1.87 29.24
C LEU A 52 9.68 -1.76 29.23
N SER A 53 9.09 -1.15 30.26
CA SER A 53 7.64 -0.90 30.36
C SER A 53 7.12 -0.10 29.15
N LEU A 54 7.78 1.01 28.82
CA LEU A 54 7.45 1.84 27.66
C LEU A 54 7.67 1.10 26.33
N ALA A 55 8.70 0.25 26.26
CA ALA A 55 8.94 -0.57 25.07
C ALA A 55 7.86 -1.63 24.86
N GLU A 56 7.33 -2.22 25.94
CA GLU A 56 6.21 -3.17 25.90
C GLU A 56 4.92 -2.49 25.46
N ASP A 57 4.60 -1.32 26.01
CA ASP A 57 3.42 -0.53 25.61
C ASP A 57 3.48 -0.16 24.11
N VAL A 58 4.63 0.33 23.64
CA VAL A 58 4.83 0.67 22.22
C VAL A 58 4.76 -0.58 21.34
N ALA A 59 5.30 -1.71 21.78
CA ALA A 59 5.22 -2.95 21.02
C ALA A 59 3.76 -3.42 20.86
N GLN A 60 2.94 -3.30 21.91
CA GLN A 60 1.52 -3.62 21.83
C GLN A 60 0.80 -2.74 20.80
N ASP A 61 1.03 -1.41 20.84
CA ASP A 61 0.45 -0.47 19.87
C ASP A 61 0.86 -0.79 18.43
N VAL A 62 2.13 -1.17 18.22
CA VAL A 62 2.63 -1.60 16.91
C VAL A 62 1.90 -2.84 16.43
N PHE A 63 1.76 -3.87 17.27
CA PHE A 63 1.06 -5.09 16.88
C PHE A 63 -0.43 -4.86 16.61
N ILE A 64 -1.11 -4.01 17.39
CA ILE A 64 -2.51 -3.64 17.14
C ILE A 64 -2.65 -2.93 15.79
N LYS A 65 -1.75 -1.98 15.48
CA LYS A 65 -1.73 -1.30 14.18
C LYS A 65 -1.49 -2.27 13.03
N VAL A 66 -0.56 -3.22 13.19
CA VAL A 66 -0.30 -4.27 12.20
C VAL A 66 -1.53 -5.17 12.02
N HIS A 67 -2.21 -5.56 13.10
CA HIS A 67 -3.44 -6.37 13.01
C HIS A 67 -4.53 -5.65 12.21
N ASN A 68 -4.77 -4.38 12.51
CA ASN A 68 -5.79 -3.57 11.85
C ASN A 68 -5.43 -3.33 10.38
N ALA A 69 -4.16 -3.10 10.08
CA ALA A 69 -3.68 -2.94 8.70
C ALA A 69 -3.77 -4.24 7.89
N LEU A 70 -3.46 -5.40 8.50
CA LEU A 70 -3.60 -6.71 7.84
C LEU A 70 -5.06 -7.08 7.60
N ALA A 71 -5.95 -6.74 8.54
CA ALA A 71 -7.38 -6.94 8.38
C ALA A 71 -7.94 -5.99 7.30
N SER A 72 -7.57 -4.71 7.30
CA SER A 72 -8.01 -3.76 6.27
C SER A 72 -7.50 -4.13 4.89
N TYR A 73 -6.28 -4.68 4.75
CA TYR A 73 -5.68 -5.14 3.49
C TYR A 73 -6.51 -6.19 2.72
N ARG A 74 -7.47 -6.84 3.40
CA ARG A 74 -8.33 -7.88 2.81
C ARG A 74 -9.80 -7.49 2.72
N HIS A 75 -10.23 -6.44 3.40
CA HIS A 75 -11.64 -6.09 3.56
C HIS A 75 -12.15 -5.04 2.57
N ASP A 76 -11.27 -4.46 1.77
CA ASP A 76 -11.59 -3.74 0.54
C ASP A 76 -11.50 -4.69 -0.67
N LYS A 77 -12.68 -5.13 -1.14
CA LYS A 77 -12.85 -5.81 -2.44
C LYS A 77 -11.99 -5.17 -3.55
N PRO A 78 -11.61 -5.91 -4.62
CA PRO A 78 -10.53 -5.56 -5.55
C PRO A 78 -10.91 -4.45 -6.54
N PHE A 79 -11.39 -3.31 -6.04
CA PHE A 79 -11.43 -2.08 -6.81
C PHE A 79 -10.07 -1.40 -6.68
N ASN A 80 -9.06 -2.03 -7.29
CA ASN A 80 -7.76 -1.41 -7.42
C ASN A 80 -7.78 -0.42 -8.60
N VAL A 81 -6.82 0.50 -8.60
CA VAL A 81 -6.68 1.55 -9.62
C VAL A 81 -6.67 0.96 -11.04
N ARG A 82 -6.11 -0.24 -11.22
CA ARG A 82 -6.10 -0.94 -12.52
C ARG A 82 -7.50 -1.33 -12.99
N HIS A 83 -8.35 -1.87 -12.11
CA HIS A 83 -9.75 -2.17 -12.43
C HIS A 83 -10.55 -0.89 -12.72
N ALA A 84 -10.31 0.19 -11.96
CA ALA A 84 -10.95 1.48 -12.19
C ALA A 84 -10.60 2.06 -13.57
N ILE A 85 -9.31 2.03 -13.95
CA ILE A 85 -8.81 2.51 -15.25
C ILE A 85 -9.38 1.66 -16.40
N ALA A 86 -9.43 0.33 -16.26
CA ALA A 86 -9.92 -0.57 -17.30
C ALA A 86 -11.37 -0.27 -17.75
N ASN A 87 -12.19 0.24 -16.82
CA ASN A 87 -13.60 0.59 -17.02
C ASN A 87 -13.84 2.04 -17.44
N LEU A 88 -12.79 2.84 -17.68
CA LEU A 88 -12.94 4.19 -18.24
C LEU A 88 -13.30 4.13 -19.73
N PRO A 89 -13.95 5.18 -20.26
CA PRO A 89 -14.07 5.37 -21.70
C PRO A 89 -12.69 5.25 -22.38
N PRO A 90 -12.59 4.60 -23.56
CA PRO A 90 -11.30 4.23 -24.17
C PRO A 90 -10.30 5.40 -24.27
N HIS A 91 -10.77 6.56 -24.71
CA HIS A 91 -9.93 7.75 -24.87
C HIS A 91 -9.35 8.30 -23.55
N TYR A 92 -10.01 8.07 -22.41
CA TYR A 92 -9.49 8.42 -21.09
C TYR A 92 -8.57 7.33 -20.55
N ARG A 93 -8.97 6.07 -20.74
CA ARG A 93 -8.21 4.88 -20.34
C ARG A 93 -6.82 4.89 -20.94
N ASP A 94 -6.70 5.10 -22.26
CA ASP A 94 -5.43 4.96 -22.96
C ASP A 94 -4.43 6.02 -22.47
N THR A 95 -4.86 7.27 -22.30
CA THR A 95 -4.00 8.34 -21.75
C THR A 95 -3.56 8.10 -20.32
N ILE A 96 -4.49 7.69 -19.43
CA ILE A 96 -4.17 7.51 -18.01
C ILE A 96 -3.38 6.21 -17.76
N ALA A 97 -3.60 5.17 -18.58
CA ALA A 97 -2.85 3.94 -18.50
C ALA A 97 -1.40 4.12 -18.97
N LEU A 98 -1.18 4.86 -20.06
CA LEU A 98 0.17 5.20 -20.54
C LEU A 98 0.93 6.04 -19.51
N GLN A 99 0.26 6.99 -18.85
CA GLN A 99 0.87 7.76 -17.76
C GLN A 99 1.15 6.88 -16.52
N ALA A 100 0.16 6.13 -16.03
CA ALA A 100 0.23 5.46 -14.74
C ALA A 100 1.01 4.14 -14.76
N PHE A 101 1.04 3.43 -15.90
CA PHE A 101 1.73 2.14 -16.03
C PHE A 101 2.93 2.19 -16.98
N GLY A 102 2.92 3.13 -17.94
CA GLY A 102 4.03 3.33 -18.86
C GLY A 102 5.02 4.40 -18.41
N GLU A 103 4.72 5.15 -17.35
CA GLU A 103 5.51 6.29 -16.85
C GLU A 103 5.86 7.32 -17.95
N LEU A 104 5.05 7.38 -19.01
CA LEU A 104 5.29 8.25 -20.16
C LEU A 104 4.99 9.70 -19.79
N SER A 105 5.85 10.60 -20.24
CA SER A 105 5.61 12.05 -20.20
C SER A 105 4.45 12.46 -21.12
N TYR A 106 3.92 13.67 -20.93
CA TYR A 106 2.81 14.16 -21.76
C TYR A 106 3.18 14.22 -23.25
N ASP A 107 4.42 14.60 -23.57
CA ASP A 107 4.93 14.62 -24.93
C ASP A 107 5.11 13.22 -25.53
N GLU A 108 5.46 12.23 -24.73
CA GLU A 108 5.53 10.83 -25.17
C GLU A 108 4.14 10.23 -25.39
N ILE A 109 3.17 10.54 -24.52
CA ILE A 109 1.77 10.12 -24.70
C ILE A 109 1.18 10.77 -25.95
N ALA A 110 1.44 12.06 -26.17
CA ALA A 110 1.00 12.78 -27.37
C ALA A 110 1.53 12.11 -28.65
N ARG A 111 2.83 11.79 -28.68
CA ARG A 111 3.46 11.08 -29.80
C ARG A 111 2.94 9.65 -29.97
N ALA A 112 2.78 8.91 -28.88
CA ALA A 112 2.34 7.50 -28.93
C ALA A 112 0.90 7.34 -29.41
N LEU A 113 0.03 8.30 -29.07
CA LEU A 113 -1.39 8.29 -29.45
C LEU A 113 -1.69 9.11 -30.70
N ASP A 114 -0.69 9.78 -31.28
CA ASP A 114 -0.83 10.71 -32.41
C ASP A 114 -1.92 11.79 -32.17
N ILE A 115 -1.84 12.45 -31.01
CA ILE A 115 -2.78 13.51 -30.61
C ILE A 115 -2.05 14.76 -30.07
N PRO A 116 -2.67 15.96 -30.15
CA PRO A 116 -2.08 17.17 -29.58
C PRO A 116 -1.87 17.08 -28.07
N LEU A 117 -0.80 17.71 -27.57
CA LEU A 117 -0.48 17.81 -26.14
C LEU A 117 -1.66 18.37 -25.30
N GLY A 118 -2.39 19.36 -25.83
CA GLY A 118 -3.58 19.90 -25.18
C GLY A 118 -4.72 18.88 -25.04
N THR A 119 -4.84 17.94 -25.99
CA THR A 119 -5.82 16.84 -25.93
C THR A 119 -5.41 15.81 -24.89
N VAL A 120 -4.10 15.53 -24.73
CA VAL A 120 -3.57 14.69 -23.65
C VAL A 120 -3.96 15.28 -22.29
N MET A 121 -3.68 16.57 -22.06
CA MET A 121 -4.01 17.25 -20.80
C MET A 121 -5.52 17.20 -20.50
N SER A 122 -6.36 17.49 -21.49
CA SER A 122 -7.83 17.44 -21.34
C SER A 122 -8.32 16.02 -20.98
N ARG A 123 -7.81 14.99 -21.68
CA ARG A 123 -8.17 13.59 -21.43
C ARG A 123 -7.69 13.09 -20.06
N LEU A 124 -6.48 13.46 -19.64
CA LEU A 124 -5.96 13.12 -18.31
C LEU A 124 -6.79 13.77 -17.20
N ASN A 125 -7.18 15.03 -17.35
CA ASN A 125 -8.05 15.70 -16.38
C ASN A 125 -9.44 15.09 -16.33
N GLY A 126 -10.01 14.72 -17.49
CA GLY A 126 -11.28 13.99 -17.59
C GLY A 126 -11.21 12.60 -16.91
N ALA A 127 -10.12 11.86 -17.15
CA ALA A 127 -9.86 10.56 -16.54
C ALA A 127 -9.77 10.67 -15.01
N LYS A 128 -8.97 11.62 -14.50
CA LYS A 128 -8.81 11.86 -13.05
C LYS A 128 -10.13 12.21 -12.37
N ARG A 129 -10.98 13.03 -12.99
CA ARG A 129 -12.32 13.36 -12.47
C ARG A 129 -13.21 12.11 -12.37
N LEU A 130 -13.29 11.34 -13.45
CA LEU A 130 -14.09 10.10 -13.49
C LEU A 130 -13.57 9.01 -12.54
N LEU A 131 -12.26 8.98 -12.31
CA LEU A 131 -11.64 8.11 -11.32
C LEU A 131 -11.99 8.58 -9.91
N ARG A 132 -11.92 9.89 -9.61
CA ARG A 132 -12.33 10.44 -8.30
C ARG A 132 -13.79 10.15 -8.00
N GLU A 133 -14.69 10.32 -8.96
CA GLU A 133 -16.12 9.98 -8.80
C GLU A 133 -16.36 8.50 -8.48
N ARG A 134 -15.51 7.59 -9.02
CA ARG A 134 -15.63 6.14 -8.81
C ARG A 134 -14.84 5.62 -7.60
N LEU A 135 -13.77 6.31 -7.22
CA LEU A 135 -12.85 5.94 -6.14
C LEU A 135 -13.15 6.69 -4.83
N GLY A 136 -14.08 7.66 -4.83
CA GLY A 136 -14.32 8.59 -3.73
C GLY A 136 -14.55 7.96 -2.35
N ASP A 137 -15.07 6.73 -2.29
CA ASP A 137 -15.30 6.00 -1.03
C ASP A 137 -14.12 5.08 -0.61
N LEU A 138 -13.17 4.84 -1.52
CA LEU A 138 -11.98 4.01 -1.27
C LEU A 138 -10.72 4.84 -1.01
N VAL A 139 -10.75 6.12 -1.39
CA VAL A 139 -9.63 7.04 -1.26
C VAL A 139 -10.15 8.41 -0.82
N SER A 140 -10.10 8.69 0.48
CA SER A 140 -10.08 10.05 1.03
C SER A 140 -9.24 10.08 2.31
N PRO A 141 -8.45 11.14 2.59
CA PRO A 141 -7.63 11.92 1.66
C PRO A 141 -6.18 12.10 2.19
N TRP A 142 -5.17 11.77 1.38
CA TRP A 142 -3.76 12.15 1.62
C TRP A 142 -3.39 13.50 0.97
N GLU A 143 -4.35 14.43 0.80
CA GLU A 143 -4.13 15.70 0.09
C GLU A 143 -3.88 16.93 1.00
N GLU A 144 -3.80 16.79 2.34
CA GLU A 144 -3.47 17.94 3.21
C GLU A 144 -1.98 18.10 3.54
N ALA A 145 -1.10 17.17 3.14
CA ALA A 145 0.29 17.18 3.61
C ALA A 145 1.33 17.83 2.67
N ASN A 146 0.93 18.42 1.52
CA ASN A 146 1.91 19.11 0.68
C ASN A 146 1.29 20.22 -0.17
N THR A 147 1.02 21.36 0.45
CA THR A 147 1.07 22.65 -0.25
C THR A 147 1.77 23.61 0.69
N ALA A 148 2.88 24.15 0.19
CA ALA A 148 3.65 25.23 0.78
C ALA A 148 2.88 26.55 0.77
#